data_AF-A0A6A4CLC3-F1
#
_entry.id   AF-A0A6A4CLC3-F1
#
_cell.length_a   1.000
_cell.length_b   1.000
_cell.length_c   1.000
_cell.angle_alpha   90.00
_cell.angle_beta   90.00
_cell.angle_gamma   90.00
#
_symmetry.space_group_name_H-M   'P 1'
#
loop_
_entity.id
_entity.type
_entity.pdbx_description
1 polymer ?
#
loop_
_entity_poly.entity_id
_entity_poly.type
_entity_poly.pdbx_seq_one_letter_code
_entity_poly.pdbx_strand_id
1 'polypeptide(L)'
;HAPIKQRARRVPLKHLEKLYELLKGLLKAGLVAFSNSPWASPIVIVLKKNGIDIRLCIDYKMVNAITAALEYAMPLVDDLLTELESYLWFCSLDAASGFWAVMMTSRARRISAFVCALGHFEWLRMPFGLKNAPMIYQRLIDNALWGFVQPKGGWTVFAERMRSAESAMTAQRSRNSAMTERPDVLTKFEADYSALSTSDPVQALVNGPDGDMFSSGEPDQSSHVPVFGRRSFVDDISFGGVDFDDCLETLDRLLTRFAECRISVSFTKSIFVQPKVDFLSHVVTQLNVRSCRCNVPLV
;
A
#
# COMPACT_ATOMS: atom_id res chain seq x y z
N HIS A 1 7.66 24.01 2.73
CA HIS A 1 6.40 24.63 2.26
C HIS A 1 5.42 24.73 3.42
N ALA A 2 4.61 25.80 3.49
CA ALA A 2 3.57 25.93 4.51
C ALA A 2 2.42 24.91 4.31
N PRO A 3 1.67 24.51 5.35
CA PRO A 3 0.57 23.57 5.21
C PRO A 3 -0.54 24.08 4.29
N ILE A 4 -1.06 23.18 3.45
CA ILE A 4 -2.21 23.46 2.57
C ILE A 4 -3.48 23.01 3.30
N LYS A 5 -4.40 23.95 3.53
CA LYS A 5 -5.67 23.70 4.24
C LYS A 5 -6.86 24.01 3.33
N GLN A 6 -7.39 22.98 2.69
CA GLN A 6 -8.57 23.08 1.84
C GLN A 6 -9.85 22.80 2.66
N ARG A 7 -10.97 23.38 2.24
CA ARG A 7 -12.29 23.13 2.86
C ARG A 7 -12.85 21.78 2.40
N ALA A 8 -13.61 21.13 3.28
CA ALA A 8 -14.38 19.94 2.92
C ALA A 8 -15.36 20.24 1.79
N ARG A 9 -15.43 19.32 0.82
CA ARG A 9 -16.45 19.37 -0.24
C ARG A 9 -17.80 18.93 0.33
N ARG A 10 -18.89 19.48 -0.21
CA ARG A 10 -20.25 19.06 0.15
C ARG A 10 -20.46 17.60 -0.28
N VAL A 11 -20.91 16.77 0.66
CA VAL A 11 -21.27 15.37 0.40
C VAL A 11 -22.80 15.26 0.36
N PRO A 12 -23.41 14.78 -0.75
CA PRO A 12 -24.85 14.52 -0.80
C PRO A 12 -25.27 13.49 0.24
N LEU A 13 -26.44 13.68 0.87
CA LEU A 13 -26.95 12.81 1.94
C LEU A 13 -27.00 11.32 1.53
N LYS A 14 -27.35 11.03 0.27
CA LYS A 14 -27.38 9.67 -0.30
C LYS A 14 -26.04 8.91 -0.23
N HIS A 15 -24.92 9.61 -0.05
CA HIS A 15 -23.59 9.02 0.08
C HIS A 15 -23.05 9.09 1.51
N LEU A 16 -23.72 9.80 2.42
CA LEU A 16 -23.21 10.07 3.76
C LEU A 16 -23.14 8.79 4.60
N GLU A 17 -24.17 7.96 4.54
CA GLU A 17 -24.20 6.66 5.23
C GLU A 17 -23.07 5.74 4.74
N LYS A 18 -22.90 5.63 3.42
CA LYS A 18 -21.81 4.84 2.81
C LYS A 18 -20.43 5.37 3.18
N LEU A 19 -20.29 6.70 3.25
CA LEU A 19 -19.05 7.34 3.68
C LEU A 19 -18.76 7.03 5.16
N TYR A 20 -19.78 7.09 6.01
CA TYR A 20 -19.66 6.75 7.42
C TYR A 20 -19.20 5.30 7.62
N GLU A 21 -19.86 4.33 6.97
CA GLU A 21 -19.47 2.92 7.06
C GLU A 21 -18.05 2.67 6.53
N LEU A 22 -17.67 3.33 5.43
CA LEU A 22 -16.33 3.24 4.88
C LEU A 22 -15.28 3.80 5.87
N LEU A 23 -15.50 5.00 6.43
CA LEU A 23 -14.58 5.61 7.39
C LEU A 23 -14.47 4.76 8.67
N LYS A 24 -15.60 4.24 9.18
CA LYS A 24 -15.63 3.33 10.32
C LYS A 24 -14.82 2.06 10.04
N GLY A 25 -14.95 1.49 8.84
CA GLY A 25 -14.13 0.37 8.38
C GLY A 25 -12.65 0.69 8.36
N LEU A 26 -12.25 1.84 7.81
CA LEU A 26 -10.85 2.29 7.76
C LEU A 26 -10.26 2.50 9.16
N LEU A 27 -11.03 3.08 10.08
CA LEU A 27 -10.63 3.27 11.48
C LEU A 27 -10.47 1.93 12.19
N LYS A 28 -11.44 1.02 12.04
CA LYS A 28 -11.39 -0.33 12.64
C LYS A 28 -10.21 -1.14 12.12
N ALA A 29 -9.89 -1.01 10.82
CA ALA A 29 -8.74 -1.63 10.19
C ALA A 29 -7.39 -0.96 10.54
N GLY A 30 -7.41 0.18 11.25
CA GLY A 30 -6.19 0.91 11.59
C GLY A 30 -5.46 1.49 10.38
N LEU A 31 -6.17 1.79 9.30
CA LEU A 31 -5.61 2.43 8.10
C LEU A 31 -5.55 3.95 8.24
N VAL A 32 -6.50 4.52 8.98
CA VAL A 32 -6.61 5.96 9.27
C VAL A 32 -6.80 6.21 10.76
N ALA A 33 -6.54 7.45 11.18
CA ALA A 33 -6.84 7.97 12.51
C ALA A 33 -7.43 9.38 12.40
N PHE A 34 -8.03 9.89 13.48
CA PHE A 34 -8.35 11.32 13.56
C PHE A 34 -7.06 12.14 13.53
N SER A 35 -7.10 13.28 12.85
CA SER A 35 -5.94 14.15 12.69
C SER A 35 -6.15 15.48 13.40
N ASN A 36 -5.05 16.07 13.86
CA ASN A 36 -4.93 17.47 14.25
C ASN A 36 -3.97 18.24 13.32
N SER A 37 -3.61 17.64 12.17
CA SER A 37 -2.66 18.20 11.23
C SER A 37 -3.13 19.56 10.71
N PRO A 38 -2.22 20.53 10.49
CA PRO A 38 -2.58 21.77 9.82
C PRO A 38 -2.87 21.57 8.31
N TRP A 39 -2.56 20.39 7.76
CA TRP A 39 -2.88 20.02 6.38
C TRP A 39 -4.30 19.46 6.27
N ALA A 40 -4.98 19.79 5.18
CA ALA A 40 -6.29 19.23 4.88
C ALA A 40 -6.51 19.17 3.37
N SER A 41 -6.57 17.96 2.83
CA SER A 41 -6.98 17.69 1.44
C SER A 41 -8.45 17.21 1.41
N PRO A 42 -9.31 17.71 0.53
CA PRO A 42 -10.72 17.33 0.54
C PRO A 42 -10.92 15.96 -0.11
N ILE A 43 -11.93 15.22 0.36
CA ILE A 43 -12.32 13.96 -0.28
C ILE A 43 -13.10 14.18 -1.58
N VAL A 44 -13.01 13.20 -2.48
CA VAL A 44 -13.82 13.07 -3.69
C VAL A 44 -14.46 11.68 -3.67
N ILE A 45 -15.78 11.63 -3.84
CA ILE A 45 -16.53 10.38 -3.88
C ILE A 45 -16.73 9.99 -5.34
N VAL A 46 -16.31 8.78 -5.69
CA VAL A 46 -16.51 8.19 -7.02
C VAL A 46 -17.39 6.96 -6.89
N LEU A 47 -18.34 6.75 -7.80
CA LEU A 47 -19.14 5.53 -7.80
C LEU A 47 -18.35 4.38 -8.42
N LYS A 48 -18.42 3.19 -7.80
CA LYS A 48 -17.91 1.96 -8.41
C LYS A 48 -18.80 1.56 -9.59
N LYS A 49 -18.32 0.60 -10.40
CA LYS A 49 -19.03 0.09 -11.60
C LYS A 49 -20.46 -0.38 -11.32
N ASN A 50 -20.75 -0.87 -10.11
CA ASN A 50 -22.09 -1.29 -9.71
C ASN A 50 -23.07 -0.12 -9.47
N GLY A 51 -22.63 1.14 -9.57
CA GLY A 51 -23.46 2.34 -9.39
C GLY A 51 -23.93 2.60 -7.95
N ILE A 52 -23.71 1.64 -7.04
CA ILE A 52 -24.18 1.67 -5.66
C ILE A 52 -23.01 2.01 -4.73
N ASP A 53 -21.91 1.27 -4.82
CA ASP A 53 -20.79 1.44 -3.90
C ASP A 53 -19.98 2.69 -4.23
N ILE A 54 -19.37 3.25 -3.20
CA ILE A 54 -18.47 4.39 -3.33
C ILE A 54 -17.00 3.97 -3.25
N ARG A 55 -16.14 4.73 -3.92
CA ARG A 55 -14.70 4.76 -3.75
C ARG A 55 -14.34 6.11 -3.13
N LEU A 56 -13.63 6.06 -2.00
CA LEU A 56 -13.07 7.23 -1.35
C LEU A 56 -11.76 7.60 -2.06
N CYS A 57 -11.72 8.78 -2.67
CA CYS A 57 -10.50 9.38 -3.21
C CYS A 57 -10.17 10.64 -2.40
N ILE A 58 -8.89 10.95 -2.24
CA ILE A 58 -8.45 12.22 -1.66
C ILE A 58 -7.84 13.07 -2.77
N ASP A 59 -8.25 14.33 -2.85
CA ASP A 59 -7.74 15.26 -3.84
C ASP A 59 -6.39 15.84 -3.40
N TYR A 60 -5.31 15.08 -3.63
CA TYR A 60 -3.95 15.51 -3.32
C TYR A 60 -3.33 16.39 -4.40
N LYS A 61 -4.08 16.95 -5.37
CA LYS A 61 -3.49 17.74 -6.47
C LYS A 61 -2.55 18.85 -5.99
N MET A 62 -2.98 19.60 -4.98
CA MET A 62 -2.15 20.69 -4.44
C MET A 62 -0.93 20.17 -3.66
N VAL A 63 -1.09 19.08 -2.90
CA VAL A 63 0.02 18.40 -2.21
C VAL A 63 1.03 17.86 -3.21
N ASN A 64 0.57 17.22 -4.28
CA ASN A 64 1.41 16.64 -5.33
C ASN A 64 2.16 17.71 -6.12
N ALA A 65 1.57 18.89 -6.34
CA ALA A 65 2.22 20.00 -7.03
C ALA A 65 3.48 20.51 -6.30
N ILE A 66 3.47 20.48 -4.96
CA ILE A 66 4.60 20.93 -4.13
C ILE A 66 5.51 19.78 -3.67
N THR A 67 5.13 18.53 -3.98
CA THR A 67 5.91 17.35 -3.62
C THR A 67 6.98 17.13 -4.68
N ALA A 68 8.24 17.14 -4.25
CA ALA A 68 9.37 16.74 -5.08
C ALA A 68 9.13 15.33 -5.63
N ALA A 69 9.27 15.18 -6.96
CA ALA A 69 9.12 13.88 -7.59
C ALA A 69 10.26 12.97 -7.10
N LEU A 70 9.93 11.73 -6.76
CA LEU A 70 10.95 10.71 -6.57
C LEU A 70 11.57 10.41 -7.94
N GLU A 71 12.88 10.28 -8.02
CA GLU A 71 13.56 9.78 -9.22
C GLU A 71 13.65 8.26 -9.09
N TYR A 72 12.74 7.56 -9.76
CA TYR A 72 12.74 6.11 -9.88
C TYR A 72 12.21 5.76 -11.27
N ALA A 73 12.96 4.96 -12.04
CA ALA A 73 12.53 4.58 -13.37
C ALA A 73 11.41 3.54 -13.24
N MET A 74 10.19 3.93 -13.61
CA MET A 74 9.12 2.96 -13.80
C MET A 74 9.43 2.14 -15.07
N PRO A 75 9.32 0.80 -15.02
CA PRO A 75 9.52 -0.01 -16.21
C PRO A 75 8.46 0.31 -17.27
N LEU A 76 8.85 0.28 -18.54
CA LEU A 76 7.91 0.46 -19.65
C LEU A 76 7.08 -0.81 -19.83
N VAL A 77 5.80 -0.65 -20.20
CA VAL A 77 4.91 -1.81 -20.42
C VAL A 77 5.48 -2.76 -21.48
N ASP A 78 6.05 -2.23 -22.56
CA ASP A 78 6.65 -3.04 -23.62
C ASP A 78 7.84 -3.85 -23.12
N ASP A 79 8.68 -3.24 -22.25
CA ASP A 79 9.75 -3.98 -21.59
C ASP A 79 9.14 -5.11 -20.76
N LEU A 80 8.08 -4.85 -20.00
CA LEU A 80 7.45 -5.88 -19.15
C LEU A 80 6.84 -7.05 -19.94
N LEU A 81 6.40 -6.81 -21.17
CA LEU A 81 5.79 -7.81 -22.04
C LEU A 81 6.82 -8.59 -22.86
N THR A 82 8.02 -8.05 -23.02
CA THR A 82 9.11 -8.70 -23.76
C THR A 82 9.53 -10.00 -23.04
N GLU A 83 9.79 -11.06 -23.81
CA GLU A 83 10.13 -12.43 -23.36
C GLU A 83 8.98 -13.25 -22.74
N LEU A 84 7.82 -12.65 -22.41
CA LEU A 84 6.67 -13.42 -21.94
C LEU A 84 6.15 -14.43 -22.98
N GLU A 85 6.37 -14.17 -24.27
CA GLU A 85 6.00 -15.06 -25.38
C GLU A 85 6.74 -16.40 -25.36
N SER A 86 7.85 -16.51 -24.61
CA SER A 86 8.65 -17.73 -24.52
C SER A 86 8.13 -18.74 -23.49
N TYR A 87 7.14 -18.37 -22.67
CA TYR A 87 6.60 -19.21 -21.61
C TYR A 87 5.33 -19.97 -22.03
N LEU A 88 5.17 -21.17 -21.47
CA LEU A 88 4.02 -22.04 -21.73
C LEU A 88 2.93 -21.87 -20.65
N TRP A 89 3.34 -21.62 -19.42
CA TRP A 89 2.48 -21.46 -18.26
C TRP A 89 2.71 -20.11 -17.62
N PHE A 90 1.62 -19.46 -17.22
CA PHE A 90 1.64 -18.09 -16.69
C PHE A 90 0.94 -18.01 -15.34
N CYS A 91 1.50 -17.19 -14.47
CA CYS A 91 0.88 -16.70 -13.25
C CYS A 91 0.81 -15.18 -13.31
N SER A 92 -0.30 -14.61 -12.84
CA SER A 92 -0.47 -13.18 -12.60
C SER A 92 -0.91 -12.98 -11.17
N LEU A 93 -0.07 -12.37 -10.35
CA LEU A 93 -0.37 -12.08 -8.96
C LEU A 93 -0.80 -10.62 -8.80
N ASP A 94 -1.92 -10.41 -8.10
CA ASP A 94 -2.36 -9.09 -7.63
C ASP A 94 -1.85 -8.94 -6.19
N ALA A 95 -0.86 -8.08 -5.97
CA ALA A 95 -0.40 -7.77 -4.63
C ALA A 95 -1.52 -7.02 -3.89
N ALA A 96 -2.22 -7.73 -3.00
CA ALA A 96 -3.40 -7.24 -2.33
C ALA A 96 -3.06 -6.02 -1.46
N SER A 97 -3.64 -4.87 -1.79
CA SER A 97 -3.49 -3.66 -0.98
C SER A 97 -2.03 -3.30 -0.69
N GLY A 98 -1.15 -3.47 -1.69
CA GLY A 98 0.30 -3.28 -1.55
C GLY A 98 0.70 -1.95 -0.93
N PHE A 99 0.01 -0.87 -1.31
CA PHE A 99 0.15 0.44 -0.70
C PHE A 99 -0.08 0.43 0.82
N TRP A 100 -1.06 -0.34 1.31
CA TRP A 100 -1.37 -0.39 2.73
C TRP A 100 -0.33 -1.20 3.54
N ALA A 101 0.51 -2.01 2.90
CA ALA A 101 1.65 -2.62 3.59
C ALA A 101 2.69 -1.56 4.02
N VAL A 102 2.79 -0.45 3.30
CA VAL A 102 3.75 0.62 3.56
C VAL A 102 3.23 1.56 4.65
N MET A 103 3.93 1.60 5.79
CA MET A 103 3.63 2.52 6.88
C MET A 103 4.08 3.95 6.56
N MET A 104 3.29 4.93 7.00
CA MET A 104 3.62 6.34 6.79
C MET A 104 4.55 6.86 7.90
N THR A 105 5.59 7.60 7.52
CA THR A 105 6.38 8.40 8.47
C THR A 105 5.50 9.48 9.12
N SER A 106 5.87 9.98 10.30
CA SER A 106 5.09 11.00 11.01
C SER A 106 4.90 12.26 10.17
N ARG A 107 5.91 12.62 9.37
CA ARG A 107 5.84 13.72 8.42
C ARG A 107 4.81 13.44 7.32
N ALA A 108 4.86 12.25 6.74
CA ALA A 108 3.96 11.86 5.65
C ALA A 108 2.51 11.72 6.12
N ARG A 109 2.27 11.22 7.34
CA ARG A 109 0.93 11.16 7.99
C ARG A 109 0.29 12.54 8.06
N ARG A 110 1.02 13.54 8.53
CA ARG A 110 0.50 14.92 8.60
C ARG A 110 0.11 15.45 7.22
N ILE A 111 0.91 15.17 6.19
CA ILE A 111 0.66 15.63 4.82
C ILE A 111 -0.54 14.89 4.18
N SER A 112 -0.72 13.61 4.52
CA SER A 112 -1.84 12.79 4.04
C SER A 112 -3.18 13.11 4.74
N ALA A 113 -3.20 14.11 5.62
CA ALA A 113 -4.42 14.49 6.31
C ALA A 113 -5.50 14.99 5.34
N PHE A 114 -6.71 14.49 5.52
CA PHE A 114 -7.86 14.74 4.66
C PHE A 114 -9.10 15.12 5.46
N VAL A 115 -9.98 15.90 4.83
CA VAL A 115 -11.17 16.46 5.47
C VAL A 115 -12.44 16.11 4.69
N CYS A 116 -13.50 15.79 5.42
CA CYS A 116 -14.81 15.49 4.89
C CYS A 116 -15.93 16.04 5.80
N ALA A 117 -17.18 15.82 5.41
CA ALA A 117 -18.34 16.23 6.20
C ALA A 117 -18.41 15.58 7.61
N LEU A 118 -17.71 14.46 7.81
CA LEU A 118 -17.73 13.68 9.05
C LEU A 118 -16.50 13.89 9.94
N GLY A 119 -15.54 14.73 9.51
CA GLY A 119 -14.37 15.04 10.32
C GLY A 119 -13.07 15.18 9.53
N HIS A 120 -11.98 15.21 10.29
CA HIS A 120 -10.60 15.37 9.82
C HIS A 120 -9.76 14.17 10.25
N PHE A 121 -9.10 13.55 9.27
CA PHE A 121 -8.44 12.26 9.43
C PHE A 121 -7.08 12.29 8.76
N GLU A 122 -6.21 11.34 9.10
CA GLU A 122 -4.91 11.12 8.45
C GLU A 122 -4.66 9.63 8.20
N TRP A 123 -3.83 9.34 7.21
CA TRP A 123 -3.50 7.96 6.86
C TRP A 123 -2.29 7.46 7.64
N LEU A 124 -2.43 6.30 8.26
CA LEU A 124 -1.36 5.58 8.97
C LEU A 124 -0.51 4.73 8.01
N ARG A 125 -1.11 4.28 6.90
CA ARG A 125 -0.51 3.49 5.83
C ARG A 125 -0.65 4.23 4.50
N MET A 126 0.22 3.97 3.54
CA MET A 126 0.33 4.77 2.31
C MET A 126 -1.00 4.79 1.54
N PRO A 127 -1.63 5.96 1.33
CA PRO A 127 -2.86 6.06 0.56
C PRO A 127 -2.59 6.15 -0.94
N PHE A 128 -3.61 5.83 -1.71
CA PHE A 128 -3.65 6.16 -3.13
C PHE A 128 -3.69 7.69 -3.36
N GLY A 129 -3.18 8.12 -4.51
CA GLY A 129 -3.26 9.49 -4.99
C GLY A 129 -2.09 10.40 -4.60
N LEU A 130 -1.19 9.96 -3.72
CA LEU A 130 0.07 10.66 -3.48
C LEU A 130 1.04 10.45 -4.65
N LYS A 131 1.73 11.52 -5.08
CA LYS A 131 2.61 11.54 -6.25
C LYS A 131 3.63 10.40 -6.29
N ASN A 132 4.33 10.18 -5.18
CA ASN A 132 5.44 9.22 -5.14
C ASN A 132 5.01 7.82 -4.68
N ALA A 133 3.74 7.61 -4.31
CA ALA A 133 3.27 6.32 -3.83
C ALA A 133 3.55 5.16 -4.79
N PRO A 134 3.21 5.23 -6.10
CA PRO A 134 3.47 4.10 -7.01
C PRO A 134 4.96 3.80 -7.17
N MET A 135 5.81 4.84 -7.15
CA MET A 135 7.26 4.68 -7.30
C MET A 135 7.91 4.05 -6.07
N ILE A 136 7.48 4.47 -4.87
CA ILE A 136 7.90 3.84 -3.61
C ILE A 136 7.48 2.36 -3.60
N TYR A 137 6.26 2.07 -4.06
CA TYR A 137 5.75 0.72 -4.09
C TYR A 137 6.49 -0.16 -5.12
N GLN A 138 6.72 0.35 -6.33
CA GLN A 138 7.52 -0.33 -7.35
C GLN A 138 8.93 -0.66 -6.82
N ARG A 139 9.60 0.31 -6.20
CA ARG A 139 10.92 0.11 -5.60
C ARG A 139 10.92 -0.99 -4.53
N LEU A 140 9.85 -1.09 -3.73
CA LEU A 140 9.70 -2.14 -2.73
C LEU A 140 9.56 -3.51 -3.38
N ILE A 141 8.72 -3.63 -4.42
CA ILE A 141 8.50 -4.89 -5.14
C ILE A 141 9.77 -5.32 -5.87
N ASP A 142 10.43 -4.41 -6.57
CA ASP A 142 11.70 -4.70 -7.24
C ASP A 142 12.74 -5.19 -6.24
N ASN A 143 12.83 -4.56 -5.07
CA ASN A 143 13.74 -5.04 -4.03
C ASN A 143 13.35 -6.42 -3.49
N ALA A 144 12.07 -6.76 -3.38
CA ALA A 144 11.62 -8.10 -2.98
C ALA A 144 11.92 -9.17 -4.05
N LEU A 145 11.87 -8.80 -5.33
CA LEU A 145 12.18 -9.69 -6.46
C LEU A 145 13.68 -9.91 -6.63
N TRP A 146 14.46 -8.83 -6.57
CA TRP A 146 15.89 -8.84 -6.90
C TRP A 146 16.79 -8.98 -5.67
N GLY A 147 16.32 -8.56 -4.49
CA GLY A 147 17.07 -8.66 -3.24
C GLY A 147 18.31 -7.77 -3.22
N PHE A 148 18.16 -6.47 -3.49
CA PHE A 148 19.31 -5.56 -3.45
C PHE A 148 19.71 -5.23 -2.00
N VAL A 149 18.74 -4.88 -1.17
CA VAL A 149 18.96 -4.46 0.21
C VAL A 149 17.96 -5.10 1.16
N GLN A 150 18.31 -5.16 2.45
CA GLN A 150 17.44 -5.64 3.51
C GLN A 150 17.32 -4.61 4.67
N PRO A 151 16.26 -4.68 5.48
CA PRO A 151 16.18 -3.93 6.72
C PRO A 151 17.35 -4.25 7.65
N LYS A 152 17.70 -3.32 8.53
CA LYS A 152 18.79 -3.50 9.48
C LYS A 152 18.59 -4.75 10.35
N GLY A 153 19.53 -5.69 10.28
CA GLY A 153 19.44 -6.98 10.98
C GLY A 153 18.56 -8.02 10.28
N GLY A 154 18.16 -7.78 9.04
CA GLY A 154 17.47 -8.72 8.17
C GLY A 154 15.94 -8.73 8.29
N TRP A 155 15.30 -9.35 7.28
CA TRP A 155 13.85 -9.40 7.14
C TRP A 155 13.13 -10.06 8.33
N THR A 156 13.67 -11.16 8.86
CA THR A 156 13.07 -11.89 9.98
C THR A 156 12.98 -11.03 11.24
N VAL A 157 14.08 -10.36 11.59
CA VAL A 157 14.17 -9.48 12.76
C VAL A 157 13.25 -8.28 12.59
N PHE A 158 13.24 -7.66 11.39
CA PHE A 158 12.34 -6.56 11.09
C PHE A 158 10.87 -6.97 11.20
N ALA A 159 10.51 -8.13 10.65
CA ALA A 159 9.15 -8.65 10.70
C ALA A 159 8.68 -8.92 12.14
N GLU A 160 9.56 -9.44 13.00
CA GLU A 160 9.28 -9.64 14.42
C GLU A 160 9.12 -8.32 15.17
N ARG A 161 10.03 -7.35 14.96
CA ARG A 161 9.91 -6.00 15.55
C ARG A 161 8.59 -5.33 15.16
N MET A 162 8.20 -5.42 13.88
CA MET A 162 6.93 -4.91 13.39
C MET A 162 5.73 -5.61 14.05
N ARG A 163 5.72 -6.96 14.16
CA ARG A 163 4.64 -7.70 14.85
C ARG A 163 4.51 -7.31 16.31
N SER A 164 5.64 -7.16 17.01
CA SER A 164 5.68 -6.76 18.41
C SER A 164 5.15 -5.34 18.60
N ALA A 165 5.54 -4.41 17.71
CA ALA A 165 5.04 -3.04 17.72
C ALA A 165 3.54 -2.97 17.41
N GLU A 166 3.05 -3.69 16.40
CA GLU A 166 1.61 -3.78 16.05
C GLU A 166 0.78 -4.38 17.20
N SER A 167 1.31 -5.41 17.87
CA SER A 167 0.68 -6.03 19.05
C SER A 167 0.62 -5.06 20.23
N ALA A 168 1.71 -4.33 20.50
CA ALA A 168 1.77 -3.33 21.56
C ALA A 168 0.78 -2.20 21.32
N MET A 169 0.67 -1.71 20.08
CA MET A 169 -0.36 -0.73 19.69
C MET A 169 -1.78 -1.25 19.92
N THR A 170 -2.06 -2.49 19.51
CA THR A 170 -3.38 -3.11 19.67
C THR A 170 -3.74 -3.25 21.15
N ALA A 171 -2.81 -3.71 21.97
CA ALA A 171 -2.99 -3.79 23.42
C ALA A 171 -3.17 -2.42 24.08
N GLN A 172 -2.50 -1.38 23.58
CA GLN A 172 -2.70 -0.01 24.06
C GLN A 172 -4.08 0.54 23.67
N ARG A 173 -4.55 0.28 22.44
CA ARG A 173 -5.91 0.66 22.01
C ARG A 173 -6.99 -0.02 22.86
N SER A 174 -6.84 -1.32 23.13
CA SER A 174 -7.77 -2.05 24.00
C SER A 174 -7.78 -1.52 25.43
N ARG A 175 -6.60 -1.19 26.00
CA ARG A 175 -6.50 -0.57 27.32
C ARG A 175 -7.14 0.81 27.38
N ASN A 176 -6.89 1.66 26.38
CA ASN A 176 -7.49 2.98 26.30
C ASN A 176 -9.01 2.89 26.18
N SER A 177 -9.53 1.97 25.36
CA SER A 177 -10.97 1.73 25.23
C SER A 177 -11.61 1.26 26.55
N ALA A 178 -10.90 0.48 27.37
CA ALA A 178 -11.37 0.03 28.68
C ALA A 178 -11.24 1.11 29.78
N MET A 179 -10.30 2.05 29.66
CA MET A 179 -10.19 3.20 30.57
C MET A 179 -11.32 4.22 30.37
N THR A 180 -11.83 4.38 29.14
CA THR A 180 -12.96 5.28 28.84
C THR A 180 -14.29 4.82 29.49
N GLU A 181 -14.35 3.60 30.02
CA GLU A 181 -15.51 3.06 30.76
C GLU A 181 -15.46 3.33 32.28
N ARG A 182 -14.38 3.95 32.81
CA ARG A 182 -14.31 4.34 34.23
C ARG A 182 -14.82 5.77 34.45
N PRO A 183 -15.65 6.04 35.47
CA PRO A 183 -16.40 7.31 35.56
C PRO A 183 -15.61 8.53 36.04
N ASP A 184 -14.31 8.41 36.37
CA ASP A 184 -13.58 9.48 37.06
C ASP A 184 -12.73 10.35 36.11
N VAL A 185 -13.27 11.55 35.85
CA VAL A 185 -12.59 12.86 35.71
C VAL A 185 -11.37 12.93 34.78
N LEU A 186 -11.50 12.47 33.55
CA LEU A 186 -10.76 13.07 32.42
C LEU A 186 -11.79 13.56 31.42
N THR A 187 -11.72 14.84 31.02
CA THR A 187 -12.59 15.30 29.94
C THR A 187 -12.28 14.46 28.69
N LYS A 188 -13.32 14.08 27.92
CA LYS A 188 -13.15 13.29 26.68
C LYS A 188 -12.01 13.82 25.80
N PHE A 189 -11.86 15.15 25.78
CA PHE A 189 -10.81 15.85 25.04
C PHE A 189 -9.39 15.63 25.58
N GLU A 190 -9.19 15.54 26.90
CA GLU A 190 -7.86 15.31 27.51
C GLU A 190 -7.40 13.85 27.40
N ALA A 191 -8.33 12.89 27.50
CA ALA A 191 -8.03 11.48 27.28
C ALA A 191 -7.63 11.22 25.81
N ASP A 192 -8.35 11.81 24.86
CA ASP A 192 -8.03 11.76 23.43
C ASP A 192 -6.68 12.46 23.13
N TYR A 193 -6.42 13.63 23.75
CA TYR A 193 -5.16 14.37 23.61
C TYR A 193 -3.95 13.59 24.17
N SER A 194 -4.13 12.88 25.28
CA SER A 194 -3.08 12.05 25.90
C SER A 194 -2.78 10.78 25.09
N ALA A 195 -3.78 10.20 24.43
CA ALA A 195 -3.62 9.08 23.49
C ALA A 195 -2.89 9.49 22.19
N LEU A 196 -2.98 10.77 21.79
CA LEU A 196 -2.20 11.36 20.70
C LEU A 196 -0.72 11.62 21.07
N SER A 197 -0.42 11.77 22.37
CA SER A 197 0.92 12.08 22.89
C SER A 197 1.75 10.86 23.28
N THR A 198 1.17 9.66 23.25
CA THR A 198 1.92 8.43 23.56
C THR A 198 2.72 7.99 22.34
N SER A 199 4.02 7.76 22.52
CA SER A 199 4.92 7.29 21.47
C SER A 199 4.43 5.96 20.91
N ASP A 200 3.82 6.00 19.73
CA ASP A 200 3.41 4.84 18.96
C ASP A 200 4.67 4.01 18.60
N PRO A 201 4.81 2.77 19.09
CA PRO A 201 6.01 1.96 18.87
C PRO A 201 6.23 1.62 17.40
N VAL A 202 5.17 1.49 16.59
CA VAL A 202 5.31 1.31 15.14
C VAL A 202 5.82 2.61 14.53
N GLN A 203 5.29 3.74 14.98
CA GLN A 203 5.76 5.05 14.49
C GLN A 203 7.22 5.33 14.87
N ALA A 204 7.66 4.92 16.05
CA ALA A 204 9.05 5.04 16.48
C ALA A 204 9.98 4.21 15.57
N LEU A 205 9.58 2.99 15.20
CA LEU A 205 10.34 2.15 14.29
C LEU A 205 10.40 2.75 12.88
N VAL A 206 9.26 3.21 12.34
CA VAL A 206 9.15 3.75 10.98
C VAL A 206 9.90 5.08 10.80
N ASN A 207 9.97 5.93 11.83
CA ASN A 207 10.77 7.17 11.76
C ASN A 207 12.23 6.98 12.24
N GLY A 208 12.57 5.81 12.77
CA GLY A 208 13.91 5.51 13.23
C GLY A 208 14.89 5.31 12.06
N PRO A 209 16.20 5.24 12.34
CA PRO A 209 17.22 4.97 11.32
C PRO A 209 17.03 3.60 10.65
N ASP A 210 16.32 2.68 11.32
CA ASP A 210 16.07 1.32 10.85
C ASP A 210 14.74 1.22 10.04
N GLY A 211 13.98 2.30 9.94
CA GLY A 211 12.64 2.31 9.34
C GLY A 211 12.64 2.40 7.80
N ASP A 212 13.72 2.93 7.21
CA ASP A 212 13.90 2.99 5.76
C ASP A 212 15.11 2.14 5.35
N MET A 213 14.85 0.91 4.92
CA MET A 213 15.87 -0.04 4.48
C MET A 213 16.68 0.46 3.27
N PHE A 214 16.14 1.39 2.48
CA PHE A 214 16.86 1.95 1.33
C PHE A 214 17.90 2.99 1.74
N SER A 215 17.85 3.46 2.99
CA SER A 215 18.81 4.42 3.54
C SER A 215 20.00 3.75 4.22
N SER A 216 19.82 2.55 4.78
CA SER A 216 20.90 1.79 5.42
C SER A 216 21.86 1.16 4.41
N GLY A 217 21.33 0.74 3.24
CA GLY A 217 22.14 0.12 2.18
C GLY A 217 22.72 -1.25 2.55
N GLU A 218 22.19 -1.93 3.56
CA GLU A 218 22.64 -3.27 3.93
C GLU A 218 22.25 -4.28 2.83
N PRO A 219 23.21 -5.03 2.25
CA PRO A 219 22.91 -5.96 1.17
C PRO A 219 22.00 -7.10 1.65
N ASP A 220 21.02 -7.51 0.84
CA ASP A 220 20.20 -8.69 1.13
C ASP A 220 21.05 -9.97 0.98
N GLN A 221 21.03 -10.81 2.00
CA GLN A 221 21.81 -12.07 2.06
C GLN A 221 20.91 -13.32 1.98
N SER A 222 19.60 -13.16 1.76
CA SER A 222 18.70 -14.31 1.74
C SER A 222 18.85 -15.12 0.46
N SER A 223 18.82 -16.45 0.61
CA SER A 223 18.96 -17.42 -0.48
C SER A 223 17.77 -17.44 -1.44
N HIS A 224 16.67 -16.78 -1.06
CA HIS A 224 15.43 -16.78 -1.84
C HIS A 224 15.43 -15.72 -2.96
N VAL A 225 16.47 -14.86 -3.06
CA VAL A 225 16.69 -13.93 -4.17
C VAL A 225 17.96 -14.29 -4.97
N PRO A 226 18.06 -13.77 -6.20
CA PRO A 226 16.99 -13.11 -6.95
C PRO A 226 16.01 -14.14 -7.51
N VAL A 227 14.76 -13.71 -7.54
CA VAL A 227 13.72 -14.31 -8.35
C VAL A 227 13.95 -13.68 -9.76
N PHE A 228 15.00 -14.14 -10.47
CA PHE A 228 15.40 -13.75 -11.85
C PHE A 228 14.37 -13.96 -12.96
N GLY A 229 14.28 -13.05 -13.95
CA GLY A 229 13.41 -13.22 -15.13
C GLY A 229 11.96 -12.76 -14.92
N ARG A 230 11.71 -11.96 -13.87
CA ARG A 230 10.38 -11.49 -13.51
C ARG A 230 10.28 -9.98 -13.68
N ARG A 231 9.10 -9.55 -14.11
CA ARG A 231 8.79 -8.17 -14.48
C ARG A 231 7.50 -7.80 -13.76
N SER A 232 7.56 -6.75 -12.93
CA SER A 232 6.41 -6.27 -12.16
C SER A 232 6.03 -4.86 -12.59
N PHE A 233 4.75 -4.55 -12.51
CA PHE A 233 4.26 -3.19 -12.62
C PHE A 233 3.33 -2.88 -11.47
N VAL A 234 3.84 -2.15 -10.50
CA VAL A 234 3.14 -1.79 -9.27
C VAL A 234 2.60 -3.06 -8.61
N ASP A 235 1.29 -3.27 -8.61
CA ASP A 235 0.63 -4.39 -7.93
C ASP A 235 0.54 -5.65 -8.79
N ASP A 236 0.77 -5.55 -10.12
CA ASP A 236 0.64 -6.66 -11.06
C ASP A 236 2.00 -7.31 -11.30
N ILE A 237 2.13 -8.58 -10.91
CA ILE A 237 3.34 -9.38 -11.12
C ILE A 237 3.02 -10.54 -12.02
N SER A 238 3.61 -10.55 -13.21
CA SER A 238 3.48 -11.65 -14.16
C SER A 238 4.79 -12.40 -14.30
N PHE A 239 4.68 -13.73 -14.35
CA PHE A 239 5.80 -14.62 -14.63
C PHE A 239 5.27 -15.88 -15.32
N GLY A 240 6.19 -16.60 -15.95
CA GLY A 240 5.87 -17.89 -16.53
C GLY A 240 7.01 -18.88 -16.39
N GLY A 241 6.73 -20.11 -16.79
CA GLY A 241 7.69 -21.21 -16.85
C GLY A 241 7.66 -21.89 -18.22
N VAL A 242 8.76 -22.55 -18.57
CA VAL A 242 8.85 -23.36 -19.79
C VAL A 242 7.97 -24.62 -19.70
N ASP A 243 7.81 -25.13 -18.48
CA ASP A 243 6.89 -26.20 -18.13
C ASP A 243 6.13 -25.87 -16.83
N PHE A 244 5.25 -26.79 -16.44
CA PHE A 244 4.36 -26.61 -15.28
C PHE A 244 5.13 -26.59 -13.96
N ASP A 245 6.17 -27.43 -13.84
CA ASP A 245 6.94 -27.60 -12.62
C ASP A 245 7.86 -26.40 -12.37
N ASP A 246 8.51 -25.87 -13.42
CA ASP A 246 9.28 -24.63 -13.39
C ASP A 246 8.42 -23.41 -12.99
N CYS A 247 7.19 -23.35 -13.51
CA CYS A 247 6.24 -22.31 -13.12
C CYS A 247 5.82 -22.42 -11.65
N LEU A 248 5.63 -23.64 -11.14
CA LEU A 248 5.29 -23.88 -9.73
C LEU A 248 6.46 -23.58 -8.79
N GLU A 249 7.68 -24.01 -9.13
CA GLU A 249 8.88 -23.71 -8.34
C GLU A 249 9.09 -22.19 -8.24
N THR A 250 8.89 -21.49 -9.36
CA THR A 250 8.93 -20.02 -9.39
C THR A 250 7.86 -19.41 -8.48
N LEU A 251 6.63 -19.91 -8.54
CA LEU A 251 5.53 -19.42 -7.70
C LEU A 251 5.85 -19.63 -6.21
N ASP A 252 6.37 -20.79 -5.83
CA ASP A 252 6.72 -21.12 -4.45
C ASP A 252 7.83 -20.20 -3.90
N ARG A 253 8.90 -20.00 -4.68
CA ARG A 253 9.99 -19.06 -4.33
C ARG A 253 9.47 -17.63 -4.17
N LEU A 254 8.57 -17.20 -5.06
CA LEU A 254 8.01 -15.85 -5.04
C LEU A 254 7.10 -15.63 -3.83
N LEU A 255 6.20 -16.57 -3.54
CA LEU A 255 5.31 -16.51 -2.39
C LEU A 255 6.10 -16.56 -1.07
N THR A 256 7.15 -17.38 -1.01
CA THR A 256 8.08 -17.42 0.14
C THR A 256 8.74 -16.05 0.34
N ARG A 257 9.24 -15.43 -0.74
CA ARG A 257 9.82 -14.08 -0.66
C ARG A 257 8.82 -13.01 -0.24
N PHE A 258 7.60 -13.05 -0.75
CA PHE A 258 6.57 -12.10 -0.36
C PHE A 258 6.17 -12.27 1.11
N ALA A 259 6.12 -13.49 1.62
CA ALA A 259 5.91 -13.74 3.04
C ALA A 259 7.02 -13.12 3.91
N GLU A 260 8.30 -13.28 3.52
CA GLU A 260 9.44 -12.65 4.20
C GLU A 260 9.36 -11.12 4.18
N CYS A 261 9.04 -10.56 3.01
CA CYS A 261 8.92 -9.11 2.81
C CYS A 261 7.61 -8.53 3.35
N ARG A 262 6.74 -9.36 3.95
CA ARG A 262 5.40 -8.98 4.44
C ARG A 262 4.48 -8.38 3.36
N ILE A 263 4.62 -8.85 2.13
CA ILE A 263 3.77 -8.50 0.99
C ILE A 263 2.67 -9.55 0.88
N SER A 264 1.43 -9.09 0.79
CA SER A 264 0.25 -9.98 0.67
C SER A 264 -0.23 -10.03 -0.77
N VAL A 265 -0.71 -11.19 -1.21
CA VAL A 265 -1.24 -11.42 -2.55
C VAL A 265 -2.73 -11.77 -2.47
N SER A 266 -3.53 -11.25 -3.39
CA SER A 266 -4.96 -11.52 -3.47
C SER A 266 -5.21 -12.83 -4.20
N PHE A 267 -5.56 -13.88 -3.46
CA PHE A 267 -5.85 -15.17 -4.08
C PHE A 267 -7.00 -15.12 -5.09
N THR A 268 -8.03 -14.31 -4.82
CA THR A 268 -9.24 -14.22 -5.67
C THR A 268 -9.05 -13.41 -6.95
N LYS A 269 -8.03 -12.55 -7.00
CA LYS A 269 -7.70 -11.75 -8.19
C LYS A 269 -6.48 -12.27 -8.93
N SER A 270 -5.71 -13.15 -8.29
CA SER A 270 -4.54 -13.76 -8.90
C SER A 270 -4.95 -14.93 -9.80
N ILE A 271 -4.20 -15.12 -10.87
CA ILE A 271 -4.31 -16.23 -11.80
C ILE A 271 -3.09 -17.12 -11.60
N PHE A 272 -3.33 -18.42 -11.39
CA PHE A 272 -2.26 -19.39 -11.12
C PHE A 272 -2.20 -20.42 -12.24
N VAL A 273 -0.99 -20.58 -12.79
CA VAL A 273 -0.57 -21.64 -13.70
C VAL A 273 -1.58 -21.91 -14.81
N GLN A 274 -1.82 -20.89 -15.64
CA GLN A 274 -2.70 -20.97 -16.80
C GLN A 274 -1.92 -20.83 -18.11
N PRO A 275 -2.38 -21.46 -19.23
CA PRO A 275 -1.74 -21.33 -20.54
C PRO A 275 -1.96 -19.95 -21.20
N LYS A 276 -2.79 -19.11 -20.59
CA LYS A 276 -3.11 -17.75 -21.01
C LYS A 276 -3.35 -16.88 -19.78
N VAL A 277 -2.85 -15.65 -19.80
CA VAL A 277 -3.07 -14.64 -18.75
C VAL A 277 -3.37 -13.28 -19.35
N ASP A 278 -4.22 -12.51 -18.69
CA ASP A 278 -4.42 -11.09 -18.99
C ASP A 278 -3.49 -10.24 -18.09
N PHE A 279 -2.59 -9.46 -18.68
CA PHE A 279 -1.62 -8.62 -17.96
C PHE A 279 -1.51 -7.23 -18.60
N LEU A 280 -1.64 -6.17 -17.80
CA LEU A 280 -1.56 -4.76 -18.26
C LEU A 280 -2.39 -4.46 -19.51
N SER A 281 -3.63 -4.96 -19.56
CA SER A 281 -4.55 -4.84 -20.72
C SER A 281 -4.10 -5.57 -21.99
N HIS A 282 -3.21 -6.55 -21.86
CA HIS A 282 -2.79 -7.45 -22.93
C HIS A 282 -3.14 -8.89 -22.59
N VAL A 283 -3.59 -9.64 -23.59
CA VAL A 283 -3.70 -11.10 -23.52
C VAL A 283 -2.33 -11.66 -23.87
N VAL A 284 -1.72 -12.38 -22.93
CA VAL A 284 -0.46 -13.08 -23.12
C VAL A 284 -0.75 -14.57 -23.34
N THR A 285 -0.24 -15.10 -24.44
CA THR A 285 -0.27 -16.53 -24.79
C THR A 285 1.09 -16.93 -25.36
N GLN A 286 1.39 -18.23 -25.38
CA GLN A 286 2.62 -18.76 -25.99
C GLN A 286 2.86 -18.33 -27.46
N LEU A 287 1.81 -17.96 -28.19
CA LEU A 287 1.89 -17.64 -29.61
C LEU A 287 1.88 -16.15 -29.92
N ASN A 288 1.46 -15.30 -28.98
CA ASN A 288 1.40 -13.85 -29.15
C ASN A 288 1.03 -13.13 -27.86
N VAL A 289 1.50 -11.89 -27.74
CA VAL A 289 0.89 -10.84 -26.92
C VAL A 289 -0.09 -10.03 -27.79
N ARG A 290 -1.36 -9.93 -27.37
CA ARG A 290 -2.39 -9.12 -28.06
C ARG A 290 -2.94 -8.05 -27.14
N SER A 291 -2.93 -6.80 -27.59
CA SER A 291 -3.62 -5.71 -26.88
C SER A 291 -5.13 -5.92 -26.85
N CYS A 292 -5.75 -5.80 -25.69
CA CYS A 292 -7.21 -5.79 -25.56
C CYS A 292 -7.74 -4.48 -26.14
N ARG A 293 -8.74 -4.54 -27.03
CA ARG A 293 -9.34 -3.38 -27.75
C ARG A 293 -10.02 -2.31 -26.86
N CYS A 294 -9.77 -2.28 -25.57
CA CYS A 294 -10.36 -1.35 -24.60
C CYS A 294 -9.45 -0.17 -24.24
N ASN A 295 -8.45 0.16 -25.05
CA ASN A 295 -7.67 1.39 -24.89
C ASN A 295 -8.52 2.61 -25.23
N VAL A 296 -9.16 3.21 -24.22
CA VAL A 296 -9.38 4.66 -24.22
C VAL A 296 -8.05 5.28 -23.79
N PRO A 297 -7.43 6.14 -24.62
CA PRO A 297 -6.15 6.75 -24.25
C PRO A 297 -6.31 7.58 -22.99
N LEU A 298 -5.51 7.26 -21.97
CA LEU A 298 -5.30 8.13 -20.81
C LEU A 298 -4.45 9.31 -21.29
N VAL A 299 -5.12 10.43 -21.60
CA VAL A 299 -4.53 11.78 -21.69
C VAL A 299 -4.84 12.53 -20.41
#